data_AF-A0A5U3ARE3-F1
#
_entry.id   AF-A0A5U3ARE3-F1
#
_cell.length_a   1.000
_cell.length_b   1.000
_cell.length_c   1.000
_cell.angle_alpha   90.00
_cell.angle_beta   90.00
_cell.angle_gamma   90.00
#
_symmetry.space_group_name_H-M   'P 1'
#
loop_
_entity.id
_entity.type
_entity.pdbx_description
1 polymer ?
#
loop_
_entity_poly.entity_id
_entity_poly.type
_entity_poly.pdbx_seq_one_letter_code
_entity_poly.pdbx_strand_id
1 'polypeptide(L)' 'SQGAVFLHVKNIKMNVKGVFMKDTKAKQITVRITKTQEDTLQRMVDSGEHKSIAAAVQYLINKEAALKSN' A
#
# COMPACT_ATOMS: atom_id res chain seq x y z
N SER A 1 -1.77 -6.88 -28.00
CA SER A 1 -2.80 -7.17 -26.98
C SER A 1 -2.10 -7.38 -25.64
N GLN A 2 -1.96 -6.33 -24.84
CA GLN A 2 -1.25 -6.41 -23.55
C GLN A 2 -2.26 -6.73 -22.44
N GLY A 3 -2.11 -7.92 -21.84
CA GLY A 3 -3.01 -8.47 -20.85
C GLY A 3 -2.87 -7.76 -19.49
N ALA A 4 -4.01 -7.40 -18.90
CA ALA A 4 -4.07 -6.89 -17.54
C ALA A 4 -3.73 -8.00 -16.54
N VAL A 5 -2.81 -7.74 -15.61
CA VAL A 5 -2.51 -8.64 -14.50
C VAL A 5 -3.51 -8.36 -13.37
N PHE A 6 -4.39 -9.32 -13.10
CA PHE A 6 -5.34 -9.25 -12.00
C PHE A 6 -4.74 -9.89 -10.74
N LEU A 7 -4.46 -9.06 -9.72
CA LEU A 7 -3.95 -9.52 -8.43
C LEU A 7 -5.12 -9.90 -7.51
N HIS A 8 -5.38 -11.19 -7.34
CA HIS A 8 -6.41 -11.69 -6.43
C HIS A 8 -5.77 -11.95 -5.05
N VAL A 9 -5.85 -10.96 -4.15
CA VAL A 9 -5.35 -11.11 -2.78
C VAL A 9 -6.42 -11.78 -1.91
N LYS A 10 -6.21 -13.05 -1.53
CA LYS A 10 -7.03 -13.72 -0.51
C LYS A 10 -6.70 -13.14 0.87
N ASN A 11 -7.75 -12.78 1.61
CA ASN A 11 -7.66 -12.21 2.96
C ASN A 11 -6.82 -13.07 3.92
N ILE A 12 -5.64 -12.58 4.29
CA ILE A 12 -4.85 -13.10 5.41
C ILE A 12 -5.40 -12.44 6.68
N LYS A 13 -6.10 -13.20 7.53
CA LYS A 13 -6.52 -12.72 8.86
C LYS A 13 -5.31 -12.65 9.78
N MET A 14 -4.69 -11.48 9.90
CA MET A 14 -3.73 -11.19 10.97
C MET A 14 -4.50 -10.72 12.20
N ASN A 15 -4.42 -11.47 13.29
CA ASN A 15 -5.02 -11.11 14.59
C ASN A 15 -4.05 -10.21 15.36
N VAL A 16 -4.18 -8.89 15.20
CA VAL A 16 -3.47 -7.91 16.01
C VAL A 16 -4.44 -7.39 17.07
N LYS A 17 -4.21 -7.75 18.33
CA LYS A 17 -4.97 -7.23 19.48
C LYS A 17 -4.67 -5.73 19.61
N GLY A 18 -5.68 -4.89 19.41
CA GLY A 18 -5.66 -3.48 19.77
C GLY A 18 -5.97 -2.54 18.61
N VAL A 19 -7.00 -1.71 18.79
CA VAL A 19 -7.55 -0.72 17.84
C VAL A 19 -8.46 -1.33 16.75
N PHE A 20 -9.73 -1.54 17.12
CA PHE A 20 -10.82 -1.59 16.14
C PHE A 20 -10.90 -0.23 15.43
N MET A 21 -10.28 -0.11 14.26
CA MET A 21 -10.58 0.98 13.33
C MET A 21 -12.03 0.81 12.86
N LYS A 22 -12.95 1.60 13.41
CA LYS A 22 -14.41 1.51 13.20
C LYS A 22 -14.87 1.74 11.74
N ASP A 23 -13.97 2.03 10.82
CA ASP A 23 -14.25 2.24 9.40
C ASP A 23 -13.21 1.54 8.50
N THR A 24 -13.14 0.21 8.57
CA THR A 24 -12.36 -0.61 7.61
C THR A 24 -13.06 -0.75 6.26
N LYS A 25 -13.75 0.29 5.78
CA LYS A 25 -14.23 0.29 4.39
C LYS A 25 -13.03 0.50 3.49
N ALA A 26 -12.66 -0.54 2.74
CA ALA A 26 -11.62 -0.42 1.72
C ALA A 26 -12.00 0.72 0.76
N LYS A 27 -11.14 1.74 0.69
CA LYS A 27 -11.24 2.83 -0.28
C LYS A 27 -10.21 2.58 -1.37
N GLN A 28 -10.65 2.64 -2.62
CA GLN A 28 -9.75 2.55 -3.75
C GLN A 28 -9.28 3.96 -4.12
N ILE A 29 -7.96 4.12 -4.24
CA ILE A 29 -7.33 5.37 -4.68
C ILE A 29 -6.52 5.03 -5.92
N THR A 30 -6.74 5.77 -7.00
CA THR A 30 -5.95 5.66 -8.24
C THR A 30 -5.04 6.86 -8.33
N VAL A 31 -3.74 6.63 -8.47
CA VAL A 31 -2.72 7.67 -8.54
C VAL A 31 -1.95 7.53 -9.85
N ARG A 32 -1.69 8.65 -10.52
CA ARG A 32 -0.75 8.67 -11.65
C ARG A 32 0.64 8.94 -11.11
N ILE A 33 1.58 8.08 -11.47
CA ILE A 33 2.97 8.17 -11.05
C ILE A 33 3.87 8.03 -12.28
N THR A 34 5.09 8.55 -12.19
CA THR A 34 6.13 8.36 -13.20
C THR A 34 6.75 6.97 -13.10
N LYS A 35 7.47 6.56 -14.14
CA LYS A 35 8.18 5.26 -14.13
C LYS A 35 9.22 5.18 -13.00
N THR A 36 9.95 6.26 -12.75
CA THR A 36 10.92 6.34 -11.65
C THR A 36 10.28 6.15 -10.27
N GLN A 37 9.07 6.69 -10.07
CA GLN A 37 8.32 6.53 -8.83
C GLN A 37 7.83 5.08 -8.67
N GLU A 38 7.32 4.48 -9.75
CA GLU A 38 6.94 3.07 -9.77
C GLU A 38 8.13 2.17 -9.42
N ASP A 39 9.29 2.39 -10.04
CA ASP A 39 10.50 1.59 -9.78
C ASP A 39 11.00 1.75 -8.34
N THR A 40 10.86 2.94 -7.77
CA THR A 40 11.18 3.19 -6.36
C THR A 40 10.26 2.38 -5.44
N LEU A 41 8.96 2.39 -5.70
CA LEU A 41 7.99 1.60 -4.92
C LEU A 41 8.24 0.09 -5.09
N GLN A 42 8.60 -0.35 -6.30
CA GLN A 42 8.91 -1.75 -6.56
C GLN A 42 10.16 -2.21 -5.80
N ARG A 43 11.22 -1.39 -5.72
CA ARG A 43 12.41 -1.72 -4.91
C ARG A 43 12.09 -1.93 -3.43
N MET A 44 11.15 -1.17 -2.87
CA MET A 44 10.70 -1.36 -1.48
C MET A 44 9.93 -2.68 -1.27
N VAL A 45 9.32 -3.20 -2.33
CA VAL A 45 8.69 -4.52 -2.32
C VAL A 45 9.75 -5.60 -2.45
N ASP A 46 10.69 -5.42 -3.38
CA ASP A 46 11.77 -6.37 -3.65
C ASP A 46 12.75 -6.49 -2.48
N SER A 47 12.96 -5.42 -1.69
CA SER A 47 13.74 -5.45 -0.46
C SER A 47 13.05 -6.23 0.67
N GLY A 48 11.77 -6.58 0.51
CA GLY A 48 10.97 -7.28 1.52
C GLY A 48 10.41 -6.36 2.61
N GLU A 49 10.66 -5.05 2.55
CA GLU A 49 10.10 -4.07 3.51
C GLU A 49 8.57 -4.02 3.43
N HIS A 50 8.01 -4.20 2.23
CA HIS A 50 6.58 -4.11 1.98
C HIS A 50 6.06 -5.27 1.12
N LYS A 51 4.84 -5.73 1.42
CA LYS A 51 4.21 -6.88 0.73
C LYS A 51 3.69 -6.56 -0.68
N SER A 52 3.54 -5.27 -1.02
CA SER A 52 3.05 -4.81 -2.31
C SER A 52 3.30 -3.31 -2.48
N ILE A 53 3.20 -2.82 -3.73
CA ILE A 53 3.27 -1.38 -4.04
C ILE A 53 2.20 -0.61 -3.26
N ALA A 54 0.98 -1.14 -3.15
CA ALA A 54 -0.10 -0.49 -2.38
C ALA A 54 0.26 -0.33 -0.90
N ALA A 55 0.91 -1.34 -0.30
CA ALA A 55 1.38 -1.25 1.07
C ALA A 55 2.50 -0.20 1.23
N ALA A 56 3.42 -0.12 0.27
CA ALA A 56 4.46 0.90 0.24
C ALA A 56 3.88 2.32 0.12
N VAL A 57 2.90 2.53 -0.77
CA VAL A 57 2.19 3.81 -0.93
C VAL A 57 1.46 4.18 0.36
N GLN A 58 0.73 3.24 0.97
CA GLN A 58 0.02 3.49 2.22
C GLN A 58 0.99 3.88 3.35
N TYR A 59 2.16 3.24 3.42
CA TYR A 59 3.21 3.59 4.38
C TYR A 59 3.69 5.03 4.18
N LEU A 60 3.99 5.44 2.94
CA LEU A 60 4.43 6.81 2.65
C LEU A 60 3.36 7.86 3.01
N ILE A 61 2.09 7.58 2.70
CA ILE A 61 0.96 8.45 3.08
C ILE A 61 0.89 8.61 4.60
N ASN A 62 0.99 7.50 5.35
CA ASN A 62 0.93 7.52 6.80
C ASN A 62 2.13 8.26 7.41
N LYS A 63 3.33 8.08 6.84
CA LYS A 63 4.55 8.77 7.28
C LYS A 63 4.41 10.28 7.14
N GLU A 64 3.95 10.76 5.98
CA GLU A 64 3.69 12.19 5.75
C GLU A 64 2.59 12.75 6.67
N ALA A 65 1.51 11.99 6.88
CA ALA A 65 0.43 12.39 7.78
C ALA A 65 0.92 12.55 9.23
N ALA A 66 1.78 11.64 9.71
CA ALA A 66 2.38 11.72 11.03
C ALA A 66 3.31 12.93 11.18
N LEU A 67 4.10 13.25 10.15
CA LEU A 67 5.00 14.42 10.17
C LEU A 67 4.24 15.75 10.24
N LYS A 68 3.06 15.84 9.61
CA LYS A 68 2.22 17.05 9.64
C LYS A 68 1.37 17.20 10.91
N SER A 69 1.25 16.14 11.69
CA SER A 69 0.46 16.14 12.93
C SER A 69 1.23 16.65 14.15
N ASN A 70 2.53 16.91 13.99
CA ASN A 70 3.42 17.50 15.01
C ASN A 70 3.73 18.96 14.65
#